data_AF-A0A371Q3L3-F1
#
_entry.id   AF-A0A371Q3L3-F1
#
_cell.length_a   1.000
_cell.length_b   1.000
_cell.length_c   1.000
_cell.angle_alpha   90.00
_cell.angle_beta   90.00
_cell.angle_gamma   90.00
#
_symmetry.space_group_name_H-M   'P 1'
#
loop_
_entity.id
_entity.type
_entity.pdbx_description
1 polymer ?
#
loop_
_entity_poly.entity_id
_entity_poly.type
_entity_poly.pdbx_seq_one_letter_code
_entity_poly.pdbx_strand_id
1 'polypeptide(L)' 'MARKIPESPFDLEALIPEFAGLAKETTLLYPRTGDPGVHESSMGGPLLWLAGDPWPYCAQSGHW' A
#
# COMPACT_ATOMS: atom_id res chain seq x y z
N MET A 1 -10.58 -10.73 14.65
CA MET A 1 -10.29 -9.68 15.64
C MET A 1 -9.40 -8.64 14.99
N ALA A 2 -9.78 -7.35 15.04
CA ALA A 2 -8.93 -6.29 14.52
C ALA A 2 -7.64 -6.23 15.36
N ARG A 3 -6.48 -6.31 14.69
CA ARG A 3 -5.18 -6.23 15.36
C ARG A 3 -5.01 -4.81 15.90
N LYS A 4 -4.67 -4.67 17.18
CA LYS A 4 -4.36 -3.35 17.76
C LYS A 4 -3.18 -2.76 17.00
N ILE A 5 -3.37 -1.58 16.42
CA ILE A 5 -2.28 -0.83 15.80
C ILE A 5 -1.38 -0.39 16.95
N PRO A 6 -0.09 -0.73 16.96
CA PRO A 6 0.82 -0.24 17.98
C PRO A 6 0.88 1.29 17.87
N GLU A 7 0.86 1.96 19.02
CA GLU A 7 1.07 3.41 19.06
C GLU A 7 2.49 3.73 18.57
N SER A 8 2.63 4.87 17.89
CA SER A 8 3.95 5.35 17.50
C SER A 8 4.82 5.50 18.75
N PRO A 9 6.04 4.93 18.79
CA PRO A 9 6.94 5.11 19.94
C PRO A 9 7.49 6.54 20.04
N PHE A 10 7.28 7.37 19.01
CA PHE A 10 7.76 8.74 18.93
C PHE A 10 6.60 9.72 18.73
N ASP A 11 6.65 10.82 19.46
CA ASP A 11 5.89 12.03 19.15
C ASP A 11 6.64 12.81 18.06
N LEU A 12 6.22 12.63 16.81
CA LEU A 12 6.89 13.24 15.67
C LEU A 12 6.70 14.76 15.60
N GLU A 13 5.59 15.30 16.13
CA GLU A 13 5.35 16.74 16.13
C GLU A 13 6.18 17.45 17.20
N ALA A 14 6.44 16.79 18.33
CA ALA A 14 7.39 17.30 19.33
C ALA A 14 8.84 17.27 18.84
N LEU A 15 9.21 16.25 18.05
CA LEU A 15 10.57 16.11 17.51
C LEU A 15 10.83 16.99 16.29
N ILE A 16 9.81 17.17 15.44
CA ILE A 16 9.88 17.89 14.16
C ILE A 16 8.61 18.75 14.04
N PRO A 17 8.60 19.97 14.61
CA PRO A 17 7.42 20.83 14.64
C PRO A 17 6.83 21.17 13.26
N GLU A 18 7.65 21.11 12.20
CA GLU A 18 7.22 21.34 10.82
C GLU A 18 6.22 20.29 10.30
N PHE A 19 6.08 19.15 10.99
CA PHE A 19 5.05 18.16 10.68
C PHE A 19 3.66 18.53 11.20
N ALA A 20 3.55 19.54 12.07
CA ALA A 20 2.26 20.03 12.53
C ALA A 20 1.35 20.39 11.34
N GLY A 21 0.20 19.72 11.25
CA GLY A 21 -0.79 19.94 10.20
C GLY A 21 -0.54 19.18 8.87
N LEU A 22 0.52 18.37 8.77
CA LEU A 22 0.74 17.49 7.61
C LEU A 22 0.10 16.10 7.78
N ALA A 23 -0.49 15.83 8.94
CA ALA A 23 -1.20 14.58 9.22
C ALA A 23 -2.37 14.36 8.24
N LYS A 24 -2.51 13.13 7.75
CA LYS A 24 -3.61 12.70 6.89
C LYS A 24 -4.20 11.39 7.40
N GLU A 25 -5.51 11.23 7.25
CA GLU A 25 -6.18 9.95 7.47
C GLU A 25 -5.71 8.94 6.41
N THR A 26 -5.45 7.71 6.84
CA THR A 26 -4.96 6.64 5.96
C THR A 26 -5.48 5.28 6.39
N THR A 27 -5.58 4.36 5.42
CA THR A 27 -5.93 2.96 5.66
C THR A 27 -4.65 2.15 5.85
N LEU A 28 -4.45 1.61 7.05
CA LEU A 28 -3.34 0.70 7.32
C LEU A 28 -3.66 -0.72 6.83
N LEU A 29 -2.91 -1.22 5.86
CA LEU A 29 -3.05 -2.58 5.35
C LEU A 29 -2.25 -3.57 6.20
N TYR A 30 -2.86 -4.70 6.56
CA TYR A 30 -2.21 -5.80 7.28
C TYR A 30 -2.26 -7.10 6.46
N PRO A 31 -1.44 -7.21 5.41
CA PRO A 31 -1.46 -8.37 4.52
C PRO A 31 -1.12 -9.66 5.26
N ARG A 32 -1.65 -10.77 4.74
CA ARG A 32 -1.30 -12.12 5.15
C ARG A 32 -1.03 -12.93 3.90
N THR A 33 -0.13 -13.91 4.00
CA THR A 33 0.03 -14.92 2.95
C THR A 33 -1.30 -15.61 2.71
N GLY A 34 -1.66 -15.78 1.44
CA GLY A 34 -2.90 -16.41 1.01
C GLY A 34 -2.87 -16.62 -0.51
N ASP A 35 -3.98 -17.10 -1.05
CA ASP A 35 -4.18 -17.32 -2.48
C ASP A 35 -5.43 -16.53 -2.95
N PRO A 36 -5.31 -15.19 -3.04
CA PRO A 36 -6.46 -14.34 -3.33
C PRO A 36 -6.92 -14.48 -4.78
N GLY A 37 -8.23 -14.46 -5.00
CA GLY A 37 -8.83 -14.41 -6.32
C GLY A 37 -8.73 -13.01 -6.96
N VAL A 38 -8.98 -12.92 -8.28
CA VAL A 38 -8.86 -11.66 -9.04
C VAL A 38 -9.77 -10.52 -8.57
N HIS A 39 -10.85 -10.82 -7.83
CA HIS A 39 -11.78 -9.82 -7.30
C HIS A 39 -11.48 -9.42 -5.85
N GLU A 40 -10.48 -10.03 -5.22
CA GLU A 40 -10.12 -9.74 -3.84
C GLU A 40 -8.99 -8.71 -3.77
N SER A 41 -9.08 -7.80 -2.81
CA SER A 41 -7.97 -6.86 -2.55
C SER A 41 -6.75 -7.62 -2.06
N SER A 42 -5.67 -7.53 -2.83
CA SER A 42 -4.44 -8.29 -2.60
C SER A 42 -3.21 -7.45 -2.91
N MET A 43 -2.07 -7.86 -2.34
CA MET A 43 -0.77 -7.35 -2.73
C MET A 43 -0.05 -8.45 -3.50
N GLY A 44 -0.03 -8.32 -4.82
CA GLY A 44 0.44 -9.36 -5.75
C GLY A 44 -0.62 -10.44 -6.02
N GLY A 45 -0.22 -11.51 -6.70
CA GLY A 45 -1.13 -12.59 -7.11
C GLY A 45 -1.85 -12.31 -8.44
N PRO A 46 -2.89 -13.08 -8.77
CA PRO A 46 -3.67 -12.91 -9.99
C PRO A 46 -4.32 -11.51 -10.06
N LEU A 47 -4.12 -10.81 -11.17
CA LEU A 47 -4.69 -9.48 -11.39
C LEU A 47 -5.97 -9.58 -12.23
N LEU A 48 -6.97 -8.77 -11.88
CA LEU A 48 -8.12 -8.53 -12.75
C LEU A 48 -7.67 -7.65 -13.92
N TRP A 49 -7.24 -8.30 -15.01
CA TRP A 49 -6.81 -7.64 -16.24
C TRP A 49 -7.74 -8.02 -17.40
N LEU A 50 -8.04 -7.06 -18.27
CA LEU A 50 -8.88 -7.31 -19.44
C LEU A 50 -8.12 -8.16 -20.45
N ALA A 51 -8.72 -9.25 -20.91
CA ALA A 51 -8.06 -10.20 -21.82
C ALA A 51 -7.64 -9.59 -23.18
N GLY A 52 -8.30 -8.52 -23.61
CA GLY A 52 -7.99 -7.81 -24.85
C GLY A 52 -6.89 -6.76 -24.71
N ASP A 53 -6.49 -6.41 -23.49
CA ASP A 53 -5.56 -5.31 -23.25
C ASP A 53 -4.13 -5.85 -23.12
N PRO A 54 -3.14 -5.23 -23.81
CA PRO A 54 -1.75 -5.63 -23.65
C PRO A 54 -1.27 -5.39 -22.23
N TRP A 55 -0.39 -6.26 -21.73
CA TRP A 55 0.25 -6.04 -20.43
C TRP A 55 1.03 -4.72 -20.41
N PRO A 56 0.94 -3.93 -19.33
CA PRO A 56 1.71 -2.72 -19.20
C PRO A 56 3.19 -3.08 -19.07
N TYR A 57 4.04 -2.33 -19.78
CA TYR A 57 5.49 -2.42 -19.66
C TYR A 57 6.08 -1.02 -19.56
N CYS A 58 7.26 -0.90 -18.94
CA CYS A 58 7.97 0.37 -18.93
C CYS A 58 8.60 0.60 -20.31
N ALA A 59 8.14 1.62 -21.03
CA ALA A 59 8.68 1.98 -22.35
C ALA A 59 9.93 2.86 -22.27
N GLN A 60 10.31 3.31 -21.07
CA GLN A 60 11.45 4.20 -20.90
C GLN A 60 12.77 3.43 -20.97
N SER A 61 13.69 3.89 -21.82
CA SER A 61 15.02 3.32 -21.92
C SER A 61 15.84 3.62 -20.65
N GLY A 62 16.54 2.60 -20.14
CA GLY A 62 17.46 2.73 -19.01
C GLY A 62 16.80 2.70 -17.63
N HIS A 63 15.50 2.45 -17.53
CA HIS A 63 14.86 2.07 -16.26
C HIS A 63 14.90 0.54 -16.12
N TRP A 64 15.51 0.07 -15.04
CA TRP A 64 15.52 -1.33 -14.60
C TRP A 64 15.17 -1.38 -13.12
#